data_AF-A0A956KU05-F1
#
_entry.id   AF-A0A956KU05-F1
#
_cell.length_a   1.000
_cell.length_b   1.000
_cell.length_c   1.000
_cell.angle_alpha   90.00
_cell.angle_beta   90.00
_cell.angle_gamma   90.00
#
_symmetry.space_group_name_H-M   'P 1'
#
loop_
_entity.id
_entity.type
_entity.pdbx_description
1 polymer ?
#
loop_
_entity_poly.entity_id
_entity_poly.type
_entity_poly.pdbx_seq_one_letter_code
_entity_poly.pdbx_strand_id
1 'polypeptide(L)'
;MELIQRIKQRLREVDDWTAVMDEIQADAEAASDKAEQSKAFFELARACESFFLDKARAMDCYQRAFKLDQRNVAALRHARMIYQEMAHLQMVTKLMGLEVKLNQDPQLLPTLNYDLGRAMLNMGNIDEAKQRLGIAAGASPEYQARFQETMYDRGAWEAALEALYDQLCDQTGEDDPLAADATGKGPELSALFLRAARILQQESNADPRLLPLLFKALDADPSNDEAGYIAEVMLAEGGHLQHVQKLQDRRVTLTQDEGEKLRLLRNFANVWQVRLNNPEMAAYFYHQALDLAYTSGHFAGEDGEVSWHVAAFRTLVEHAETTGNADALVPLAQRGLMVIENTTDAALLGLLAGQLAWRKFGDEETARALFLQAVEVAPQHPTIRA
;
A
#
# COMPACT_ATOMS: atom_id res chain seq x y z
N MET A 1 1.33 17.34 7.27
CA MET A 1 1.76 18.56 6.56
C MET A 1 2.93 19.27 7.24
N GLU A 2 2.73 19.93 8.39
CA GLU A 2 3.76 20.80 8.99
C GLU A 2 5.03 20.04 9.42
N LEU A 3 4.88 18.86 10.04
CA LEU A 3 6.02 18.06 10.47
C LEU A 3 6.90 17.56 9.32
N ILE A 4 6.29 17.14 8.21
CA ILE A 4 7.03 16.69 7.01
C ILE A 4 7.85 17.84 6.42
N GLN A 5 7.31 19.06 6.40
CA GLN A 5 8.08 20.23 5.96
C GLN A 5 9.26 20.51 6.89
N ARG A 6 9.06 20.40 8.21
CA ARG A 6 10.14 20.51 9.20
C ARG A 6 11.22 19.45 9.01
N ILE A 7 10.83 18.20 8.75
CA ILE A 7 11.75 17.09 8.42
C ILE A 7 12.59 17.45 7.20
N LYS A 8 11.94 17.84 6.11
CA LYS A 8 12.62 18.20 4.86
C LYS A 8 13.57 19.38 5.04
N GLN A 9 13.18 20.38 5.81
CA GLN A 9 14.06 21.50 6.14
C GLN A 9 15.31 21.02 6.87
N ARG A 10 15.14 20.14 7.87
CA ARG A 10 16.26 19.59 8.63
C ARG A 10 17.20 18.76 7.75
N LEU A 11 16.66 17.94 6.85
CA LEU A 11 17.42 17.12 5.92
C LEU A 11 18.22 17.92 4.87
N ARG A 12 18.03 19.24 4.76
CA ARG A 12 18.92 20.11 3.98
C ARG A 12 20.22 20.46 4.71
N GLU A 13 20.32 20.14 5.99
CA GLU A 13 21.43 20.52 6.86
C GLU A 13 22.21 19.33 7.42
N VAL A 14 21.69 18.11 7.25
CA VAL A 14 22.27 16.89 7.84
C VAL A 14 22.20 15.73 6.84
N ASP A 15 23.25 14.91 6.80
CA ASP A 15 23.26 13.69 5.98
C ASP A 15 22.48 12.54 6.64
N ASP A 16 22.36 12.55 7.97
CA ASP A 16 21.82 11.42 8.75
C ASP A 16 20.30 11.54 8.96
N TRP A 17 19.55 10.81 8.14
CA TRP A 17 18.09 10.76 8.21
C TRP A 17 17.59 10.09 9.50
N THR A 18 18.38 9.18 10.08
CA THR A 18 18.00 8.51 11.33
C THR A 18 18.10 9.45 12.52
N ALA A 19 19.14 10.28 12.57
CA ALA A 19 19.28 11.33 13.58
C ALA A 19 18.11 12.34 13.56
N VAL A 20 17.61 12.72 12.37
CA VAL A 20 16.44 13.61 12.26
C VAL A 20 15.18 12.95 12.82
N MET A 21 14.97 11.66 12.55
CA MET A 21 13.84 10.94 13.14
C MET A 21 13.93 10.89 14.67
N ASP A 22 15.11 10.61 15.20
CA ASP A 22 15.32 10.50 16.65
C ASP A 22 15.16 11.86 17.36
N GLU A 23 15.60 12.96 16.73
CA GLU A 23 15.36 14.34 17.17
C GLU A 23 13.84 14.62 17.31
N ILE A 24 13.07 14.28 16.27
CA ILE A 24 11.61 14.51 16.25
C ILE A 24 10.90 13.61 17.25
N GLN A 25 11.38 12.39 17.43
CA GLN A 25 10.84 11.50 18.46
C GLN A 25 11.05 12.09 19.85
N ALA A 26 12.24 12.62 20.15
CA ALA A 26 12.51 13.28 21.42
C ALA A 26 11.60 14.51 21.65
N ASP A 27 11.34 15.31 20.62
CA ASP A 27 10.38 16.42 20.68
C ASP A 27 8.96 15.92 21.03
N ALA A 28 8.52 14.83 20.39
CA ALA A 28 7.21 14.24 20.65
C ALA A 28 7.10 13.71 22.10
N GLU A 29 8.19 13.23 22.68
CA GLU A 29 8.26 12.82 24.10
C GLU A 29 8.22 14.00 25.07
N ALA A 30 8.84 15.11 24.69
CA ALA A 30 8.94 16.32 25.52
C ALA A 30 7.67 17.19 25.51
N ALA A 31 6.65 16.85 24.71
CA ALA A 31 5.39 17.57 24.68
C ALA A 31 4.69 17.59 26.06
N SER A 32 3.96 18.67 26.33
CA SER A 32 3.65 19.11 27.70
C SER A 32 2.73 18.16 28.46
N ASP A 33 1.76 17.57 27.77
CA ASP A 33 0.80 16.62 28.32
C ASP A 33 0.57 15.40 27.42
N LYS A 34 -0.15 14.39 27.92
CA LYS A 34 -0.39 13.15 27.19
C LYS A 34 -1.21 13.34 25.90
N ALA A 35 -2.11 14.32 25.85
CA ALA A 35 -2.91 14.58 24.66
C ALA A 35 -2.05 15.24 23.57
N GLU A 36 -1.17 16.16 23.95
CA GLU A 36 -0.18 16.75 23.04
C GLU A 36 0.85 15.72 22.58
N GLN A 37 1.37 14.88 23.49
CA GLN A 37 2.24 13.75 23.12
C GLN A 37 1.53 12.81 22.14
N SER A 38 0.25 12.48 22.38
CA SER A 38 -0.53 11.64 21.46
C SER A 38 -0.60 12.24 20.05
N LYS A 39 -0.87 13.55 19.93
CA LYS A 39 -0.89 14.25 18.63
C LYS A 39 0.49 14.25 17.97
N ALA A 40 1.55 14.53 18.73
CA ALA A 40 2.91 14.55 18.21
C ALA A 40 3.36 13.16 17.71
N PHE A 41 3.10 12.10 18.47
CA PHE A 41 3.36 10.73 18.03
C PHE A 41 2.54 10.32 16.81
N PHE A 42 1.31 10.80 16.68
CA PHE A 42 0.49 10.56 15.50
C PHE A 42 1.09 11.22 14.25
N GLU A 43 1.51 12.48 14.33
CA GLU A 43 2.15 13.16 13.20
C GLU A 43 3.50 12.53 12.85
N LEU A 44 4.30 12.14 13.85
CA LEU A 44 5.53 11.39 13.63
C LEU A 44 5.26 10.04 12.94
N ALA A 45 4.23 9.31 13.36
CA ALA A 45 3.84 8.06 12.73
C ALA A 45 3.47 8.26 11.25
N ARG A 46 2.69 9.30 10.94
CA ARG A 46 2.35 9.67 9.55
C ARG A 46 3.61 9.97 8.72
N ALA A 47 4.57 10.69 9.31
CA ALA A 47 5.84 10.96 8.63
C ALA A 47 6.67 9.68 8.42
N CYS A 48 6.74 8.80 9.41
CA CYS A 48 7.41 7.49 9.29
C CYS A 48 6.79 6.67 8.16
N GLU A 49 5.46 6.60 8.10
CA GLU A 49 4.72 5.82 7.10
C GLU A 49 4.87 6.39 5.68
N SER A 50 4.70 7.71 5.50
CA SER A 50 4.58 8.33 4.18
C SER A 50 5.88 8.87 3.61
N PHE A 51 6.79 9.38 4.46
CA PHE A 51 8.03 10.04 4.05
C PHE A 51 9.27 9.18 4.29
N PHE A 52 9.31 8.37 5.34
CA PHE A 52 10.44 7.46 5.57
C PHE A 52 10.17 6.05 5.04
N LEU A 53 8.93 5.73 4.67
CA LEU A 53 8.47 4.39 4.30
C LEU A 53 8.80 3.33 5.39
N ASP A 54 8.95 3.78 6.64
CA ASP A 54 9.25 2.95 7.82
C ASP A 54 7.96 2.65 8.58
N LYS A 55 7.20 1.67 8.06
CA LYS A 55 5.91 1.26 8.65
C LYS A 55 6.07 0.54 9.99
N ALA A 56 7.23 -0.05 10.26
CA ALA A 56 7.51 -0.66 11.57
C ALA A 56 7.55 0.43 12.65
N ARG A 57 8.33 1.50 12.43
CA ARG A 57 8.38 2.66 13.34
C ARG A 57 7.05 3.41 13.39
N ALA A 58 6.36 3.53 12.25
CA ALA A 58 5.02 4.13 12.22
C ALA A 58 4.03 3.37 13.12
N MET A 59 4.03 2.03 13.06
CA MET A 59 3.20 1.19 13.93
C MET A 59 3.44 1.48 15.41
N ASP A 60 4.70 1.49 15.85
CA ASP A 60 5.06 1.78 17.24
C ASP A 60 4.58 3.17 17.68
N CYS A 61 4.73 4.16 16.81
CA CYS A 61 4.26 5.53 17.06
C CYS A 61 2.73 5.62 17.12
N TYR A 62 2.00 4.97 16.22
CA TYR A 62 0.53 4.93 16.25
C TYR A 62 0.00 4.24 17.51
N GLN A 63 0.60 3.10 17.90
CA GLN A 63 0.24 2.41 19.14
C GLN A 63 0.49 3.28 20.37
N ARG A 64 1.63 3.99 20.42
CA ARG A 64 1.94 4.92 21.50
C ARG A 64 0.97 6.10 21.54
N ALA A 65 0.65 6.70 20.39
CA ALA A 65 -0.31 7.78 20.27
C ALA A 65 -1.69 7.37 20.84
N PHE A 66 -2.20 6.21 20.45
CA PHE A 66 -3.48 5.71 20.94
C PHE A 66 -3.44 5.33 22.44
N LYS A 67 -2.31 4.79 22.93
CA LYS A 67 -2.12 4.48 24.36
C LYS A 67 -2.13 5.74 25.23
N LEU A 68 -1.58 6.85 24.73
CA LEU A 68 -1.54 8.14 25.42
C LEU A 68 -2.92 8.82 25.48
N ASP A 69 -3.69 8.75 24.39
CA ASP A 69 -5.07 9.26 24.32
C ASP A 69 -5.96 8.36 23.45
N GLN A 70 -6.87 7.63 24.09
CA GLN A 70 -7.80 6.71 23.41
C GLN A 70 -8.85 7.42 22.56
N ARG A 71 -8.98 8.76 22.67
CA ARG A 71 -9.82 9.56 21.78
C ARG A 71 -9.18 9.76 20.42
N ASN A 72 -7.87 9.50 20.29
CA ASN A 72 -7.16 9.53 19.01
C ASN A 72 -7.46 8.25 18.20
N VAL A 73 -8.70 8.11 17.75
CA VAL A 73 -9.17 6.97 16.93
C VAL A 73 -8.47 6.96 15.56
N ALA A 74 -7.97 8.11 15.09
CA ALA A 74 -7.15 8.17 13.88
C ALA A 74 -5.87 7.32 14.01
N ALA A 75 -5.16 7.40 15.14
CA ALA A 75 -3.99 6.57 15.39
C ALA A 75 -4.31 5.06 15.35
N LEU A 76 -5.44 4.66 15.96
CA LEU A 76 -5.93 3.28 15.90
C LEU A 76 -6.20 2.83 14.46
N ARG A 77 -6.83 3.70 13.65
CA ARG A 77 -7.17 3.42 12.26
C ARG A 77 -5.94 3.24 11.38
N HIS A 78 -4.94 4.10 11.51
CA HIS A 78 -3.70 3.97 10.74
C HIS A 78 -2.90 2.73 11.15
N ALA A 79 -2.80 2.42 12.45
CA ALA A 79 -2.21 1.16 12.91
C ALA A 79 -2.93 -0.05 12.31
N ARG A 80 -4.27 -0.03 12.26
CA ARG A 80 -5.06 -1.07 11.61
C ARG A 80 -4.74 -1.20 10.11
N MET A 81 -4.58 -0.09 9.38
CA MET A 81 -4.23 -0.13 7.95
C MET A 81 -2.89 -0.83 7.72
N ILE A 82 -1.88 -0.59 8.56
CA ILE A 82 -0.60 -1.31 8.48
C ILE A 82 -0.81 -2.82 8.77
N TYR A 83 -1.62 -3.20 9.77
CA TYR A 83 -1.94 -4.62 10.00
C TYR A 83 -2.67 -5.26 8.81
N GLN A 84 -3.46 -4.48 8.06
CA GLN A 84 -4.12 -4.95 6.85
C GLN A 84 -3.13 -5.21 5.71
N GLU A 85 -2.15 -4.33 5.53
CA GLU A 85 -1.04 -4.55 4.59
C GLU A 85 -0.21 -5.78 4.96
N MET A 86 0.02 -6.01 6.26
CA MET A 86 0.67 -7.22 6.79
C MET A 86 -0.17 -8.50 6.65
N ALA A 87 -1.40 -8.41 6.13
CA ALA A 87 -2.39 -9.49 6.10
C ALA A 87 -2.69 -10.10 7.49
N HIS A 88 -2.49 -9.36 8.58
CA HIS A 88 -2.78 -9.83 9.93
C HIS A 88 -4.27 -9.65 10.29
N LEU A 89 -5.14 -10.37 9.58
CA LEU A 89 -6.60 -10.17 9.63
C LEU A 89 -7.22 -10.24 11.03
N GLN A 90 -6.71 -11.10 11.92
CA GLN A 90 -7.18 -11.18 13.31
C GLN A 90 -7.00 -9.85 14.07
N MET A 91 -5.88 -9.16 13.86
CA MET A 91 -5.64 -7.85 14.47
C MET A 91 -6.46 -6.78 13.77
N VAL A 92 -6.61 -6.86 12.44
CA VAL A 92 -7.48 -5.94 11.68
C VAL A 92 -8.91 -5.97 12.23
N THR A 93 -9.54 -7.14 12.32
CA THR A 93 -10.92 -7.28 12.81
C THR A 93 -11.06 -6.88 14.28
N LYS A 94 -10.06 -7.19 15.13
CA LYS A 94 -10.03 -6.74 16.53
C LYS A 94 -9.99 -5.21 16.65
N LEU A 95 -9.11 -4.54 15.89
CA LEU A 95 -8.98 -3.08 15.93
C LEU A 95 -10.18 -2.39 15.29
N MET A 96 -10.75 -2.91 14.19
CA MET A 96 -12.02 -2.44 13.64
C MET A 96 -13.17 -2.56 14.64
N GLY A 97 -13.25 -3.67 15.37
CA GLY A 97 -14.24 -3.85 16.43
C GLY A 97 -14.10 -2.82 17.56
N LEU A 98 -12.87 -2.39 17.85
CA LEU A 98 -12.60 -1.29 18.78
C LEU A 98 -12.96 0.07 18.17
N GLU A 99 -12.63 0.33 16.90
CA GLU A 99 -13.03 1.55 16.17
C GLU A 99 -14.56 1.71 16.19
N VAL A 100 -15.32 0.65 15.88
CA VAL A 100 -16.80 0.67 15.94
C VAL A 100 -17.31 1.00 17.33
N LYS A 101 -16.67 0.49 18.40
CA LYS A 101 -17.06 0.77 19.79
C LYS A 101 -16.73 2.19 20.24
N LEU A 102 -15.62 2.74 19.76
CA LEU A 102 -15.16 4.09 20.11
C LEU A 102 -15.75 5.17 19.19
N ASN A 103 -16.35 4.78 18.08
CA ASN A 103 -16.94 5.68 17.12
C ASN A 103 -18.09 6.49 17.75
N GLN A 104 -18.03 7.81 17.58
CA GLN A 104 -19.04 8.74 18.07
C GLN A 104 -19.88 9.34 16.93
N ASP A 105 -19.52 9.06 15.68
CA ASP A 105 -20.20 9.61 14.50
C ASP A 105 -21.13 8.55 13.86
N PRO A 106 -22.47 8.69 13.97
CA PRO A 106 -23.41 7.77 13.35
C PRO A 106 -23.24 7.66 11.82
N GLN A 107 -22.72 8.69 11.15
CA GLN A 107 -22.53 8.68 9.70
C GLN A 107 -21.39 7.74 9.27
N LEU A 108 -20.38 7.53 10.12
CA LEU A 108 -19.30 6.60 9.86
C LEU A 108 -19.67 5.14 10.16
N LEU A 109 -20.73 4.91 10.92
CA LEU A 109 -21.08 3.57 11.41
C LEU A 109 -21.34 2.55 10.28
N PRO A 110 -22.03 2.89 9.17
CA PRO A 110 -22.20 1.95 8.06
C PRO A 110 -20.86 1.56 7.42
N THR A 111 -19.99 2.53 7.11
CA THR A 111 -18.67 2.26 6.50
C THR A 111 -17.78 1.42 7.42
N LEU A 112 -17.75 1.70 8.72
CA LEU A 112 -16.97 0.91 9.67
C LEU A 112 -17.48 -0.55 9.77
N ASN A 113 -18.80 -0.77 9.74
CA ASN A 113 -19.36 -2.11 9.74
C ASN A 113 -19.18 -2.83 8.39
N TYR A 114 -19.19 -2.09 7.27
CA TYR A 114 -18.87 -2.64 5.95
C TYR A 114 -17.43 -3.15 5.92
N ASP A 115 -16.46 -2.32 6.31
CA ASP A 115 -15.04 -2.69 6.35
C ASP A 115 -14.77 -3.87 7.28
N LEU A 116 -15.40 -3.88 8.47
CA LEU A 116 -15.30 -4.99 9.42
C LEU A 116 -15.91 -6.29 8.85
N GLY A 117 -17.08 -6.20 8.24
CA GLY A 117 -17.72 -7.32 7.58
C GLY A 117 -16.88 -7.89 6.44
N ARG A 118 -16.28 -7.02 5.61
CA ARG A 118 -15.35 -7.41 4.54
C ARG A 118 -14.12 -8.14 5.10
N ALA A 119 -13.49 -7.60 6.13
CA ALA A 119 -12.35 -8.24 6.77
C ALA A 119 -12.70 -9.60 7.40
N MET A 120 -13.90 -9.74 7.98
CA MET A 120 -14.40 -11.01 8.51
C MET A 120 -14.66 -12.06 7.42
N LEU A 121 -15.15 -11.65 6.24
CA LEU A 121 -15.26 -12.56 5.09
C LEU A 121 -13.90 -13.08 4.64
N ASN A 122 -12.89 -12.20 4.56
CA ASN A 122 -11.54 -12.61 4.19
C ASN A 122 -10.91 -13.58 5.20
N MET A 123 -11.40 -13.62 6.44
CA MET A 123 -11.00 -14.60 7.46
C MET A 123 -11.75 -15.94 7.40
N GLY A 124 -12.81 -16.07 6.59
CA GLY A 124 -13.70 -17.23 6.62
C GLY A 124 -14.83 -17.14 7.65
N ASN A 125 -15.01 -15.99 8.32
CA ASN A 125 -16.01 -15.81 9.37
C ASN A 125 -17.33 -15.27 8.81
N ILE A 126 -17.99 -16.04 7.93
CA ILE A 126 -19.21 -15.60 7.23
C ILE A 126 -20.36 -15.18 8.17
N ASP A 127 -20.56 -15.88 9.29
CA ASP A 127 -21.69 -15.58 10.19
C ASP A 127 -21.54 -14.22 10.89
N GLU A 128 -20.34 -13.92 11.37
CA GLU A 128 -20.04 -12.60 11.96
C GLU A 128 -20.04 -11.51 10.89
N ALA A 129 -19.50 -11.80 9.71
CA ALA A 129 -19.50 -10.88 8.59
C ALA A 129 -20.92 -10.50 8.17
N LYS A 130 -21.83 -11.48 8.07
CA LYS A 130 -23.24 -11.27 7.72
C LYS A 130 -23.92 -10.29 8.68
N GLN A 131 -23.67 -10.42 9.99
CA GLN A 131 -24.21 -9.49 10.99
C GLN A 131 -23.70 -8.06 10.76
N ARG A 132 -22.41 -7.89 10.51
CA ARG A 132 -21.79 -6.57 10.29
C ARG A 132 -22.24 -5.94 8.98
N LEU A 133 -22.20 -6.69 7.88
CA LEU A 133 -22.65 -6.25 6.57
C LEU A 133 -24.14 -5.91 6.60
N GLY A 134 -24.96 -6.65 7.35
CA GLY A 134 -26.38 -6.33 7.52
C GLY A 134 -26.64 -4.96 8.16
N ILE A 135 -25.76 -4.48 9.06
CA ILE A 135 -25.84 -3.12 9.63
C ILE A 135 -25.52 -2.07 8.55
N ALA A 136 -24.56 -2.36 7.66
CA ALA A 136 -24.13 -1.45 6.61
C ALA A 136 -25.06 -1.43 5.39
N ALA A 137 -25.79 -2.52 5.15
CA ALA A 137 -26.48 -2.83 3.89
C ALA A 137 -27.42 -1.72 3.39
N GLY A 138 -28.11 -1.03 4.31
CA GLY A 138 -29.05 0.04 3.98
C GLY A 138 -28.41 1.36 3.54
N ALA A 139 -27.09 1.52 3.64
CA ALA A 139 -26.43 2.81 3.38
C ALA A 139 -26.03 3.03 1.91
N SER A 140 -25.78 1.97 1.13
CA SER A 140 -25.47 2.08 -0.30
C SER A 140 -25.78 0.79 -1.08
N PRO A 141 -25.98 0.86 -2.41
CA PRO A 141 -26.13 -0.33 -3.24
C PRO A 141 -24.93 -1.28 -3.18
N GLU A 142 -23.71 -0.74 -3.05
CA GLU A 142 -22.48 -1.54 -2.90
C GLU A 142 -22.52 -2.36 -1.60
N TYR A 143 -22.91 -1.74 -0.48
CA TYR A 143 -22.97 -2.41 0.81
C TYR A 143 -24.08 -3.47 0.83
N GLN A 144 -25.21 -3.17 0.19
CA GLN A 144 -26.29 -4.13 -0.02
C GLN A 144 -25.80 -5.33 -0.84
N ALA A 145 -25.10 -5.09 -1.96
CA ALA A 145 -24.56 -6.16 -2.81
C ALA A 145 -23.62 -7.07 -2.00
N ARG A 146 -22.71 -6.47 -1.23
CA ARG A 146 -21.79 -7.21 -0.36
C ARG A 146 -22.50 -8.03 0.71
N PHE A 147 -23.57 -7.50 1.30
CA PHE A 147 -24.40 -8.25 2.24
C PHE A 147 -25.08 -9.45 1.58
N GLN A 148 -25.58 -9.30 0.33
CA GLN A 148 -26.20 -10.40 -0.41
C GLN A 148 -25.24 -11.54 -0.73
N GLU A 149 -23.93 -11.30 -0.81
CA GLU A 149 -22.93 -12.37 -0.97
C GLU A 149 -22.91 -13.36 0.20
N THR A 150 -23.42 -12.95 1.37
CA THR A 150 -23.53 -13.80 2.57
C THR A 150 -24.87 -14.56 2.65
N MET A 151 -25.72 -14.41 1.64
CA MET A 151 -27.10 -14.92 1.62
C MET A 151 -27.22 -16.10 0.64
N TYR A 152 -26.69 -17.25 1.03
CA TYR A 152 -26.93 -18.52 0.37
C TYR A 152 -27.15 -19.63 1.41
N ASP A 153 -27.74 -20.75 0.97
CA ASP A 153 -27.82 -21.94 1.81
C ASP A 153 -26.46 -22.61 1.86
N ARG A 154 -25.78 -22.50 3.01
CA ARG A 154 -24.46 -23.12 3.22
C ARG A 154 -24.51 -24.66 3.14
N GLY A 155 -25.68 -25.28 3.35
CA GLY A 155 -25.86 -26.72 3.16
C GLY A 155 -26.00 -27.13 1.69
N ALA A 156 -26.19 -26.17 0.79
CA ALA A 156 -26.32 -26.34 -0.65
C ALA A 156 -25.44 -25.32 -1.40
N TRP A 157 -24.23 -25.08 -0.89
CA TRP A 157 -23.31 -24.08 -1.43
C TRP A 157 -22.85 -24.42 -2.85
N GLU A 158 -22.81 -25.70 -3.22
CA GLU A 158 -22.52 -26.14 -4.58
C GLU A 158 -23.56 -25.63 -5.58
N ALA A 159 -24.85 -25.63 -5.19
CA ALA A 159 -25.92 -25.09 -6.03
C ALA A 159 -25.83 -23.56 -6.17
N ALA A 160 -25.39 -22.87 -5.10
CA ALA A 160 -25.14 -21.43 -5.16
C ALA A 160 -23.94 -21.09 -6.05
N LEU A 161 -22.89 -21.92 -6.02
CA LEU A 161 -21.75 -21.80 -6.92
C LEU A 161 -22.13 -22.07 -8.38
N GLU A 162 -22.91 -23.12 -8.63
CA GLU A 162 -23.40 -23.46 -9.98
C GLU A 162 -24.21 -22.31 -10.59
N ALA A 163 -25.10 -21.70 -9.81
CA ALA A 163 -25.87 -20.54 -10.25
C ALA A 163 -25.00 -19.32 -10.61
N LEU A 164 -23.83 -19.17 -9.99
CA LEU A 164 -22.86 -18.14 -10.37
C LEU A 164 -22.08 -18.55 -11.62
N TYR A 165 -21.79 -19.85 -11.80
CA TYR A 165 -21.17 -20.37 -13.02
C TYR A 165 -22.09 -20.17 -14.22
N ASP A 166 -23.39 -20.47 -14.10
CA ASP A 166 -24.38 -20.20 -15.16
C ASP A 166 -24.37 -18.71 -15.56
N GLN A 167 -24.37 -17.80 -14.57
CA GLN A 167 -24.27 -16.35 -14.84
C GLN A 167 -22.97 -15.96 -15.52
N LEU A 168 -21.85 -16.59 -15.14
CA LEU A 168 -20.55 -16.35 -15.78
C LEU A 168 -20.55 -16.87 -17.22
N CYS A 169 -21.10 -18.05 -17.48
CA CYS A 169 -21.26 -18.61 -18.82
C CYS A 169 -22.12 -17.69 -19.69
N ASP A 170 -23.25 -17.20 -19.17
CA ASP A 170 -24.13 -16.26 -19.87
C ASP A 170 -23.41 -14.94 -20.22
N GLN A 171 -22.60 -14.41 -19.29
CA GLN A 171 -21.86 -13.16 -19.51
C GLN A 171 -20.65 -13.30 -20.43
N THR A 172 -19.98 -14.46 -20.39
CA THR A 172 -18.74 -14.71 -21.16
C THR A 172 -19.01 -15.36 -22.52
N GLY A 173 -20.13 -16.08 -22.67
CA GLY A 173 -20.47 -16.87 -23.84
C GLY A 173 -19.76 -18.22 -23.93
N GLU A 174 -19.06 -18.64 -22.88
CA GLU A 174 -18.27 -19.87 -22.82
C GLU A 174 -18.92 -20.90 -21.89
N ASP A 175 -18.83 -22.19 -22.23
CA ASP A 175 -19.44 -23.26 -21.42
C ASP A 175 -18.70 -23.49 -20.09
N ASP A 176 -17.41 -23.10 -20.01
CA ASP A 176 -16.59 -23.13 -18.81
C ASP A 176 -16.09 -21.71 -18.47
N PRO A 177 -16.53 -21.12 -17.34
CA PRO A 177 -16.08 -19.79 -16.91
C PRO A 177 -14.56 -19.67 -16.76
N LEU A 178 -13.87 -20.77 -16.43
CA LEU A 178 -12.42 -20.79 -16.27
C LEU A 178 -11.66 -20.85 -17.61
N ALA A 179 -12.33 -21.25 -18.69
CA ALA A 179 -11.78 -21.19 -20.04
C ALA A 179 -11.92 -19.79 -20.67
N ALA A 180 -12.90 -19.00 -20.22
CA ALA A 180 -13.25 -17.71 -20.82
C ALA A 180 -12.13 -16.66 -20.79
N ASP A 181 -11.96 -15.89 -21.86
CA ASP A 181 -11.11 -14.69 -21.83
C ASP A 181 -11.82 -13.54 -21.10
N ALA A 182 -11.47 -13.38 -19.83
CA ALA A 182 -11.98 -12.34 -18.96
C ALA A 182 -11.25 -10.99 -19.14
N THR A 183 -10.18 -10.92 -19.94
CA THR A 183 -9.27 -9.75 -19.99
C THR A 183 -10.00 -8.45 -20.30
N GLY A 184 -9.91 -7.48 -19.38
CA GLY A 184 -10.44 -6.12 -19.58
C GLY A 184 -11.96 -6.03 -19.72
N LYS A 185 -12.70 -7.06 -19.28
CA LYS A 185 -14.18 -7.09 -19.33
C LYS A 185 -14.86 -6.25 -18.25
N GLY A 186 -14.08 -5.67 -17.32
CA GLY A 186 -14.53 -4.65 -16.39
C GLY A 186 -14.93 -5.17 -15.01
N PRO A 187 -15.25 -4.24 -14.09
CA PRO A 187 -15.46 -4.53 -12.67
C PRO A 187 -16.68 -5.41 -12.38
N GLU A 188 -17.72 -5.37 -13.22
CA GLU A 188 -18.93 -6.18 -13.04
C GLU A 188 -18.64 -7.68 -13.19
N LEU A 189 -17.91 -8.07 -14.25
CA LEU A 189 -17.50 -9.46 -14.44
C LEU A 189 -16.48 -9.88 -13.36
N SER A 190 -15.57 -8.97 -13.00
CA SER A 190 -14.61 -9.21 -11.90
C SER A 190 -15.32 -9.52 -10.58
N ALA A 191 -16.35 -8.75 -10.24
CA ALA A 191 -17.15 -8.96 -9.04
C ALA A 191 -17.87 -10.31 -9.06
N LEU A 192 -18.34 -10.78 -10.23
CA LEU A 192 -19.01 -12.07 -10.35
C LEU A 192 -18.04 -13.24 -10.13
N PHE A 193 -16.85 -13.20 -10.72
CA PHE A 193 -15.79 -14.18 -10.46
C PHE A 193 -15.36 -14.16 -8.98
N LEU A 194 -15.21 -12.99 -8.37
CA LEU A 194 -14.87 -12.86 -6.94
C LEU A 194 -15.96 -13.46 -6.04
N ARG A 195 -17.25 -13.31 -6.38
CA ARG A 195 -18.35 -13.93 -5.64
C ARG A 195 -18.29 -15.46 -5.68
N ALA A 196 -18.01 -16.04 -6.85
CA ALA A 196 -17.83 -17.48 -6.99
C ALA A 196 -16.61 -17.97 -6.19
N ALA A 197 -15.49 -17.24 -6.28
CA ALA A 197 -14.29 -17.52 -5.48
C ALA A 197 -14.59 -17.46 -3.97
N ARG A 198 -15.40 -16.49 -3.51
CA ARG A 198 -15.75 -16.37 -2.11
C ARG A 198 -16.54 -17.56 -1.58
N ILE A 199 -17.49 -18.13 -2.33
CA ILE A 199 -18.19 -19.34 -1.89
C ILE A 199 -17.18 -20.47 -1.64
N LEU A 200 -16.24 -20.68 -2.57
CA LEU A 200 -15.18 -21.66 -2.38
C LEU A 200 -14.29 -21.32 -1.18
N GLN A 201 -13.89 -20.06 -1.00
CA GLN A 201 -13.10 -19.64 0.15
C GLN A 201 -13.80 -19.97 1.49
N GLN A 202 -15.12 -19.76 1.59
CA GLN A 202 -15.87 -19.99 2.83
C GLN A 202 -16.16 -21.48 3.09
N GLU A 203 -16.54 -22.22 2.06
CA GLU A 203 -17.08 -23.58 2.24
C GLU A 203 -16.10 -24.70 1.84
N SER A 204 -15.14 -24.42 0.95
CA SER A 204 -14.17 -25.39 0.43
C SER A 204 -12.83 -24.72 0.08
N ASN A 205 -12.14 -24.18 1.09
CA ASN A 205 -10.92 -23.37 0.89
C ASN A 205 -9.77 -24.12 0.17
N ALA A 206 -9.79 -25.46 0.16
CA ALA A 206 -8.82 -26.28 -0.55
C ALA A 206 -9.22 -26.60 -2.01
N ASP A 207 -10.36 -26.08 -2.49
CA ASP A 207 -10.84 -26.34 -3.85
C ASP A 207 -9.85 -25.76 -4.89
N PRO A 208 -9.37 -26.57 -5.85
CA PRO A 208 -8.39 -26.11 -6.84
C PRO A 208 -8.93 -25.04 -7.79
N ARG A 209 -10.26 -24.83 -7.85
CA ARG A 209 -10.90 -23.79 -8.67
C ARG A 209 -10.84 -22.40 -8.03
N LEU A 210 -10.56 -22.29 -6.73
CA LEU A 210 -10.55 -21.02 -6.01
C LEU A 210 -9.55 -20.01 -6.60
N LEU A 211 -8.29 -20.42 -6.74
CA LEU A 211 -7.24 -19.53 -7.25
C LEU A 211 -7.46 -19.15 -8.74
N PRO A 212 -7.83 -20.08 -9.65
CA PRO A 212 -8.26 -19.73 -11.01
C PRO A 212 -9.39 -18.70 -11.09
N LEU A 213 -10.42 -18.79 -10.23
CA LEU A 213 -11.51 -17.80 -10.21
C LEU A 213 -10.99 -16.41 -9.81
N LEU A 214 -10.09 -16.32 -8.83
CA LEU A 214 -9.46 -15.05 -8.45
C LEU A 214 -8.60 -14.47 -9.58
N PHE A 215 -7.90 -15.32 -10.34
CA PHE A 215 -7.15 -14.87 -11.53
C PHE A 215 -8.08 -14.34 -12.61
N LYS A 216 -9.23 -14.99 -12.87
CA LYS A 216 -10.23 -14.46 -13.80
C LYS A 216 -10.82 -13.12 -13.34
N ALA A 217 -11.06 -12.96 -12.04
CA ALA A 217 -11.48 -11.68 -11.48
C ALA A 217 -10.45 -10.58 -11.77
N LEU A 218 -9.16 -10.88 -11.63
CA LEU A 218 -8.06 -9.94 -11.86
C LEU A 218 -7.75 -9.69 -13.34
N ASP A 219 -8.01 -10.66 -14.22
CA ASP A 219 -7.97 -10.46 -15.67
C ASP A 219 -9.09 -9.51 -16.11
N ALA A 220 -10.30 -9.65 -15.54
CA ALA A 220 -11.43 -8.76 -15.79
C ALA A 220 -11.22 -7.34 -15.29
N ASP A 221 -10.69 -7.22 -14.07
CA ASP A 221 -10.34 -5.95 -13.46
C ASP A 221 -9.04 -6.08 -12.64
N PRO A 222 -7.91 -5.63 -13.20
CA PRO A 222 -6.61 -5.63 -12.51
C PRO A 222 -6.58 -4.78 -11.24
N SER A 223 -7.54 -3.86 -11.08
CA SER A 223 -7.64 -2.96 -9.92
C SER A 223 -8.45 -3.54 -8.77
N ASN A 224 -9.03 -4.74 -8.92
CA ASN A 224 -9.79 -5.41 -7.87
C ASN A 224 -8.87 -5.83 -6.71
N ASP A 225 -8.72 -4.93 -5.74
CA ASP A 225 -7.79 -5.06 -4.61
C ASP A 225 -8.15 -6.24 -3.69
N GLU A 226 -9.42 -6.63 -3.60
CA GLU A 226 -9.84 -7.77 -2.79
C GLU A 226 -9.50 -9.12 -3.44
N ALA A 227 -9.77 -9.27 -4.73
CA ALA A 227 -9.33 -10.46 -5.47
C ALA A 227 -7.80 -10.59 -5.46
N GLY A 228 -7.09 -9.47 -5.61
CA GLY A 228 -5.64 -9.38 -5.48
C GLY A 228 -5.15 -9.83 -4.11
N TYR A 229 -5.73 -9.27 -3.05
CA TYR A 229 -5.38 -9.61 -1.68
C TYR A 229 -5.52 -11.12 -1.40
N ILE A 230 -6.67 -11.72 -1.74
CA ILE A 230 -6.91 -13.14 -1.47
C ILE A 230 -5.93 -14.02 -2.27
N ALA A 231 -5.75 -13.76 -3.57
CA ALA A 231 -4.86 -14.54 -4.42
C ALA A 231 -3.39 -14.46 -3.96
N GLU A 232 -2.94 -13.25 -3.61
CA GLU A 232 -1.57 -13.02 -3.15
C GLU A 232 -1.29 -13.68 -1.80
N VAL A 233 -2.24 -13.64 -0.85
CA VAL A 233 -2.11 -14.33 0.44
C VAL A 233 -2.04 -15.84 0.23
N MET A 234 -2.94 -16.42 -0.55
CA MET A 234 -2.93 -17.86 -0.83
C MET A 234 -1.62 -18.32 -1.49
N LEU A 235 -1.13 -17.57 -2.48
CA LEU A 235 0.15 -17.86 -3.14
C LEU A 235 1.33 -17.74 -2.17
N ALA A 236 1.37 -16.71 -1.33
CA ALA A 236 2.43 -16.50 -0.36
C ALA A 236 2.45 -17.57 0.73
N GLU A 237 1.29 -17.95 1.27
CA GLU A 237 1.16 -19.06 2.25
C GLU A 237 1.59 -20.41 1.66
N GLY A 238 1.35 -20.62 0.36
CA GLY A 238 1.88 -21.77 -0.38
C GLY A 238 3.38 -21.71 -0.70
N GLY A 239 4.09 -20.63 -0.31
CA GLY A 239 5.50 -20.42 -0.62
C GLY A 239 5.79 -20.06 -2.08
N HIS A 240 4.76 -19.71 -2.85
CA HIS A 240 4.83 -19.46 -4.29
C HIS A 240 5.12 -17.97 -4.61
N LEU A 241 6.16 -17.40 -4.00
CA LEU A 241 6.51 -15.98 -4.13
C LEU A 241 6.72 -15.53 -5.59
N GLN A 242 7.28 -16.38 -6.45
CA GLN A 242 7.43 -16.09 -7.89
C GLN A 242 6.07 -15.93 -8.60
N HIS A 243 5.03 -16.63 -8.16
CA HIS A 243 3.69 -16.50 -8.71
C HIS A 243 3.00 -15.22 -8.22
N VAL A 244 3.29 -14.78 -6.99
CA VAL A 244 2.84 -13.45 -6.49
C VAL A 244 3.39 -12.35 -7.40
N GLN A 245 4.70 -12.37 -7.68
CA GLN A 245 5.33 -11.41 -8.59
C GLN A 245 4.68 -11.45 -9.98
N LYS A 246 4.56 -12.64 -10.60
CA LYS A 246 3.96 -12.78 -11.94
C LYS A 246 2.52 -12.25 -12.00
N LEU A 247 1.74 -12.48 -10.94
CA LEU A 247 0.38 -11.95 -10.84
C LEU A 247 0.38 -10.42 -10.81
N GLN A 248 1.24 -9.83 -9.98
CA GLN A 248 1.37 -8.38 -9.84
C GLN A 248 1.88 -7.71 -11.13
N ASP A 249 2.91 -8.25 -11.77
CA ASP A 249 3.41 -7.78 -13.06
C ASP A 249 2.32 -7.84 -14.15
N ARG A 250 1.54 -8.93 -14.18
CA ARG A 250 0.40 -9.08 -15.10
C ARG A 250 -0.67 -8.02 -14.83
N ARG A 251 -1.01 -7.75 -13.57
CA ARG A 251 -1.97 -6.70 -13.20
C ARG A 251 -1.50 -5.33 -13.70
N VAL A 252 -0.24 -4.96 -13.46
CA VAL A 252 0.34 -3.70 -13.98
C VAL A 252 0.29 -3.63 -15.51
N THR A 253 0.56 -4.74 -16.19
CA THR A 253 0.53 -4.82 -17.66
C THR A 253 -0.87 -4.62 -18.24
N LEU A 254 -1.90 -5.16 -17.57
CA LEU A 254 -3.29 -5.08 -18.01
C LEU A 254 -3.93 -3.71 -17.70
N THR A 255 -3.50 -3.05 -16.63
CA THR A 255 -3.95 -1.68 -16.31
C THR A 255 -3.57 -0.73 -17.44
N GLN A 256 -4.47 0.16 -17.85
CA GLN A 256 -4.20 1.14 -18.91
C GLN A 256 -3.86 2.52 -18.33
N ASP A 257 -4.59 2.95 -17.31
CA ASP A 257 -4.39 4.24 -16.64
C ASP A 257 -3.03 4.29 -15.91
N GLU A 258 -2.25 5.34 -16.18
CA GLU A 258 -0.91 5.50 -15.60
C GLU A 258 -0.95 5.80 -14.09
N GLY A 259 -1.96 6.52 -13.61
CA GLY A 259 -2.15 6.80 -12.19
C GLY A 259 -2.42 5.52 -11.41
N GLU A 260 -3.30 4.67 -11.94
CA GLU A 260 -3.59 3.35 -11.37
C GLU A 260 -2.39 2.40 -11.46
N LYS A 261 -1.62 2.41 -12.56
CA LYS A 261 -0.36 1.65 -12.63
C LYS A 261 0.59 2.08 -11.52
N LEU A 262 0.75 3.38 -11.33
CA LEU A 262 1.62 3.92 -10.29
C LEU A 262 1.12 3.54 -8.89
N ARG A 263 -0.20 3.62 -8.64
CA ARG A 263 -0.82 3.17 -7.40
C ARG A 263 -0.54 1.69 -7.13
N LEU A 264 -0.74 0.82 -8.12
CA LEU A 264 -0.49 -0.61 -8.00
C LEU A 264 0.98 -0.92 -7.73
N LEU A 265 1.92 -0.33 -8.48
CA LEU A 265 3.36 -0.53 -8.29
C LEU A 265 3.80 -0.14 -6.86
N ARG A 266 3.30 1.00 -6.35
CA ARG A 266 3.58 1.44 -4.98
C ARG A 266 3.00 0.49 -3.94
N ASN A 267 1.77 0.02 -4.15
CA ASN A 267 1.14 -0.95 -3.26
C ASN A 267 1.93 -2.28 -3.24
N PHE A 268 2.35 -2.79 -4.40
CA PHE A 268 3.15 -4.00 -4.48
C PHE A 268 4.51 -3.84 -3.80
N ALA A 269 5.19 -2.72 -3.98
CA ALA A 269 6.42 -2.43 -3.24
C ALA A 269 6.19 -2.49 -1.72
N ASN A 270 5.11 -1.88 -1.21
CA ASN A 270 4.76 -1.94 0.20
C ASN A 270 4.44 -3.36 0.67
N VAL A 271 3.70 -4.15 -0.12
CA VAL A 271 3.41 -5.57 0.16
C VAL A 271 4.70 -6.37 0.31
N TRP A 272 5.64 -6.22 -0.62
CA TRP A 272 6.92 -6.93 -0.55
C TRP A 272 7.79 -6.48 0.61
N GLN A 273 7.79 -5.18 0.92
CA GLN A 273 8.54 -4.61 2.03
C GLN A 273 8.00 -5.08 3.39
N VAL A 274 6.68 -5.03 3.58
CA VAL A 274 6.02 -5.15 4.89
C VAL A 274 5.55 -6.57 5.16
N ARG A 275 4.78 -7.15 4.24
CA ARG A 275 4.12 -8.44 4.42
C ARG A 275 5.06 -9.60 4.13
N LEU A 276 5.78 -9.50 3.02
CA LEU A 276 6.64 -10.59 2.52
C LEU A 276 8.10 -10.44 2.98
N ASN A 277 8.44 -9.33 3.64
CA ASN A 277 9.77 -9.01 4.17
C ASN A 277 10.90 -9.31 3.16
N ASN A 278 10.69 -8.87 1.92
CA ASN A 278 11.59 -9.09 0.80
C ASN A 278 11.98 -7.72 0.20
N PRO A 279 13.08 -7.11 0.67
CA PRO A 279 13.50 -5.78 0.24
C PRO A 279 13.97 -5.75 -1.22
N GLU A 280 14.44 -6.87 -1.76
CA GLU A 280 14.83 -6.97 -3.18
C GLU A 280 13.62 -6.81 -4.10
N MET A 281 12.53 -7.53 -3.81
CA MET A 281 11.29 -7.38 -4.57
C MET A 281 10.60 -6.03 -4.32
N ALA A 282 10.71 -5.47 -3.11
CA ALA A 282 10.24 -4.11 -2.85
C ALA A 282 10.99 -3.10 -3.73
N ALA A 283 12.32 -3.22 -3.83
CA ALA A 283 13.15 -2.37 -4.68
C ALA A 283 12.79 -2.53 -6.17
N TYR A 284 12.49 -3.75 -6.64
CA TYR A 284 12.02 -4.00 -8.01
C TYR A 284 10.74 -3.18 -8.33
N PHE A 285 9.73 -3.20 -7.46
CA PHE A 285 8.49 -2.45 -7.68
C PHE A 285 8.66 -0.94 -7.47
N TYR A 286 9.46 -0.49 -6.49
CA TYR A 286 9.78 0.93 -6.34
C TYR A 286 10.55 1.49 -7.54
N HIS A 287 11.47 0.72 -8.11
CA HIS A 287 12.18 1.14 -9.32
C HIS A 287 11.21 1.36 -10.48
N GLN A 288 10.28 0.43 -10.73
CA GLN A 288 9.26 0.60 -11.76
C GLN A 288 8.33 1.80 -11.47
N ALA A 289 7.92 1.99 -10.21
CA ALA A 289 7.09 3.13 -9.82
C ALA A 289 7.81 4.47 -10.09
N LEU A 290 9.09 4.57 -9.72
CA LEU A 290 9.91 5.75 -9.96
C LEU A 290 10.18 5.99 -11.45
N ASP A 291 10.45 4.93 -12.21
CA ASP A 291 10.65 5.01 -13.65
C ASP A 291 9.41 5.58 -14.36
N LEU A 292 8.22 5.07 -14.01
CA LEU A 292 6.96 5.58 -14.52
C LEU A 292 6.74 7.04 -14.11
N ALA A 293 6.88 7.36 -12.83
CA ALA A 293 6.64 8.71 -12.30
C ALA A 293 7.60 9.75 -12.89
N TYR A 294 8.89 9.42 -13.01
CA TYR A 294 9.89 10.32 -13.58
C TYR A 294 9.78 10.46 -15.11
N THR A 295 9.16 9.49 -15.78
CA THR A 295 8.91 9.55 -17.22
C THR A 295 7.66 10.37 -17.55
N SER A 296 6.58 10.19 -16.80
CA SER A 296 5.31 10.90 -17.04
C SER A 296 5.24 12.27 -16.35
N GLY A 297 6.10 12.53 -15.36
CA GLY A 297 5.99 13.68 -14.46
C GLY A 297 4.80 13.57 -13.50
N HIS A 298 4.17 12.38 -13.43
CA HIS A 298 3.01 12.14 -12.59
C HIS A 298 3.42 11.39 -11.32
N PHE A 299 3.19 12.01 -10.16
CA PHE A 299 3.62 11.49 -8.87
C PHE A 299 2.47 10.92 -8.02
N ALA A 300 1.28 10.72 -8.60
CA ALA A 300 0.00 10.52 -7.90
C ALA A 300 0.07 9.91 -6.49
N GLY A 301 -0.55 10.62 -5.55
CA GLY A 301 -1.10 10.12 -4.30
C GLY A 301 -2.45 10.80 -4.06
N GLU A 302 -3.44 10.04 -3.57
CA GLU A 302 -4.85 10.48 -3.42
C GLU A 302 -5.04 11.73 -2.53
N ASP A 303 -4.04 12.10 -1.72
CA ASP A 303 -4.16 13.14 -0.69
C ASP A 303 -3.33 14.41 -0.93
N GLY A 304 -2.79 14.64 -2.13
CA GLY A 304 -1.99 15.84 -2.41
C GLY A 304 -0.73 15.99 -1.54
N GLU A 305 -0.34 14.90 -0.85
CA GLU A 305 0.73 14.86 0.12
C GLU A 305 1.74 13.75 -0.23
N VAL A 306 3.02 14.15 -0.17
CA VAL A 306 4.21 13.38 0.20
C VAL A 306 5.10 12.82 -0.92
N SER A 307 6.37 13.20 -0.77
CA SER A 307 7.62 12.84 -1.44
C SER A 307 7.98 11.36 -1.32
N TRP A 308 7.00 10.48 -1.51
CA TRP A 308 7.23 9.03 -1.53
C TRP A 308 8.37 8.69 -2.50
N HIS A 309 8.55 9.45 -3.58
CA HIS A 309 9.59 9.21 -4.57
C HIS A 309 11.01 9.42 -4.00
N VAL A 310 11.21 10.40 -3.10
CA VAL A 310 12.52 10.62 -2.46
C VAL A 310 12.82 9.46 -1.53
N ALA A 311 11.82 9.04 -0.76
CA ALA A 311 11.91 7.92 0.15
C ALA A 311 12.17 6.61 -0.59
N ALA A 312 11.41 6.33 -1.66
CA ALA A 312 11.58 5.17 -2.51
C ALA A 312 12.96 5.17 -3.16
N PHE A 313 13.44 6.32 -3.66
CA PHE A 313 14.78 6.42 -4.22
C PHE A 313 15.86 6.15 -3.17
N ARG A 314 15.69 6.67 -1.95
CA ARG A 314 16.57 6.34 -0.82
C ARG A 314 16.57 4.84 -0.52
N THR A 315 15.40 4.19 -0.49
CA THR A 315 15.30 2.73 -0.32
C THR A 315 16.05 1.97 -1.42
N LEU A 316 16.01 2.46 -2.67
CA LEU A 316 16.80 1.88 -3.76
C LEU A 316 18.31 2.06 -3.54
N VAL A 317 18.76 3.21 -3.05
CA VAL A 317 20.17 3.47 -2.71
C VAL A 317 20.64 2.54 -1.60
N GLU A 318 19.89 2.44 -0.50
CA GLU A 318 20.20 1.54 0.62
C GLU A 318 20.25 0.07 0.16
N HIS A 319 19.28 -0.35 -0.66
CA HIS A 319 19.31 -1.68 -1.25
C HIS A 319 20.53 -1.90 -2.15
N ALA A 320 20.89 -0.91 -2.98
CA ALA A 320 22.05 -0.96 -3.86
C ALA A 320 23.39 -0.99 -3.10
N GLU A 321 23.47 -0.38 -1.92
CA GLU A 321 24.64 -0.49 -1.03
C GLU A 321 24.83 -1.91 -0.53
N THR A 322 23.73 -2.63 -0.24
CA THR A 322 23.78 -4.03 0.20
C THR A 322 24.05 -5.03 -0.93
N THR A 323 23.51 -4.80 -2.12
CA THR A 323 23.59 -5.75 -3.26
C THR A 323 24.69 -5.43 -4.26
N GLY A 324 25.24 -4.21 -4.24
CA GLY A 324 26.21 -3.73 -5.22
C GLY A 324 25.58 -3.17 -6.51
N ASN A 325 24.31 -3.45 -6.82
CA ASN A 325 23.68 -3.00 -8.07
C ASN A 325 23.12 -1.57 -7.97
N ALA A 326 23.81 -0.58 -8.55
CA ALA A 326 23.38 0.83 -8.55
C ALA A 326 23.30 1.47 -9.95
N ASP A 327 23.66 0.75 -11.02
CA ASP A 327 23.99 1.36 -12.32
C ASP A 327 22.83 2.17 -12.92
N ALA A 328 21.59 1.76 -12.63
CA ALA A 328 20.40 2.43 -13.12
C ALA A 328 19.97 3.66 -12.28
N LEU A 329 20.48 3.82 -11.05
CA LEU A 329 19.94 4.81 -10.10
C LEU A 329 20.34 6.25 -10.44
N VAL A 330 21.58 6.49 -10.90
CA VAL A 330 22.01 7.83 -11.30
C VAL A 330 21.21 8.33 -12.53
N PRO A 331 21.08 7.55 -13.63
CA PRO A 331 20.21 7.92 -14.74
C PRO A 331 18.73 8.09 -14.35
N LEU A 332 18.23 7.26 -13.43
CA LEU A 332 16.87 7.39 -12.90
C LEU A 332 16.68 8.74 -12.17
N ALA A 333 17.59 9.11 -11.28
CA ALA A 333 17.55 10.39 -10.58
C ALA A 333 17.64 11.60 -11.52
N GLN A 334 18.52 11.54 -12.53
CA GLN A 334 18.64 12.61 -13.53
C GLN A 334 17.32 12.86 -14.25
N ARG A 335 16.59 11.81 -14.65
CA ARG A 335 15.24 11.96 -15.23
C ARG A 335 14.27 12.57 -14.23
N GLY A 336 14.27 12.11 -12.99
CA GLY A 336 13.43 12.68 -11.93
C GLY A 336 13.64 14.18 -11.75
N LEU A 337 14.90 14.62 -11.70
CA LEU A 337 15.24 16.05 -11.55
C LEU A 337 14.75 16.93 -12.71
N MET A 338 14.41 16.36 -13.87
CA MET A 338 13.83 17.13 -14.99
C MET A 338 12.35 17.44 -14.80
N VAL A 339 11.64 16.67 -13.95
CA VAL A 339 10.16 16.74 -13.82
C VAL A 339 9.69 17.06 -12.39
N ILE A 340 10.56 16.96 -11.38
CA ILE A 340 10.21 17.31 -10.00
C ILE A 340 10.12 18.83 -9.85
N GLU A 341 8.90 19.33 -9.62
CA GLU A 341 8.67 20.77 -9.38
C GLU A 341 9.01 21.20 -7.94
N ASN A 342 8.89 20.29 -6.97
CA ASN A 342 9.21 20.60 -5.58
C ASN A 342 10.73 20.73 -5.40
N THR A 343 11.21 21.95 -5.23
CA THR A 343 12.64 22.27 -5.12
C THR A 343 13.34 21.57 -3.95
N THR A 344 12.63 21.30 -2.85
CA THR A 344 13.21 20.57 -1.73
C THR A 344 13.37 19.09 -2.05
N ASP A 345 12.40 18.50 -2.73
CA ASP A 345 12.47 17.09 -3.14
C ASP A 345 13.53 16.87 -4.22
N ALA A 346 13.65 17.82 -5.17
CA ALA A 346 14.73 17.84 -6.16
C ALA A 346 16.10 17.95 -5.47
N ALA A 347 16.25 18.82 -4.47
CA ALA A 347 17.50 18.95 -3.73
C ALA A 347 17.87 17.66 -2.97
N LEU A 348 16.91 17.03 -2.27
CA LEU A 348 17.15 15.77 -1.57
C LEU A 348 17.49 14.63 -2.54
N LEU A 349 16.81 14.54 -3.69
CA LEU A 349 17.13 13.55 -4.72
C LEU A 349 18.53 13.80 -5.30
N GLY A 350 18.88 15.05 -5.60
CA GLY A 350 20.20 15.43 -6.10
C GLY A 350 21.33 15.13 -5.11
N LEU A 351 21.10 15.32 -3.81
CA LEU A 351 22.04 14.94 -2.76
C LEU A 351 22.27 13.42 -2.73
N LEU A 352 21.19 12.62 -2.70
CA LEU A 352 21.28 11.16 -2.68
C LEU A 352 21.99 10.61 -3.93
N ALA A 353 21.58 11.07 -5.12
CA ALA A 353 22.17 10.62 -6.38
C ALA A 353 23.61 11.11 -6.58
N GLY A 354 23.92 12.34 -6.14
CA GLY A 354 25.28 12.88 -6.20
C GLY A 354 26.24 12.14 -5.27
N GLN A 355 25.80 11.80 -4.05
CA GLN A 355 26.58 10.94 -3.15
C GLN A 355 26.86 9.58 -3.77
N LEU A 356 25.84 8.98 -4.41
CA LEU A 356 25.98 7.69 -5.08
C LEU A 356 27.00 7.78 -6.24
N ALA A 357 26.88 8.78 -7.12
CA ALA A 357 27.81 9.03 -8.22
C ALA A 357 29.26 9.22 -7.71
N TRP A 358 29.43 10.01 -6.66
CA TRP A 358 30.75 10.31 -6.11
C TRP A 358 31.36 9.12 -5.38
N ARG A 359 30.67 8.57 -4.37
CA ARG A 359 31.24 7.58 -3.45
C ARG A 359 31.28 6.17 -4.04
N LYS A 360 30.27 5.80 -4.84
CA LYS A 360 30.17 4.45 -5.39
C LYS A 360 30.82 4.32 -6.76
N PHE A 361 30.58 5.30 -7.64
CA PHE A 361 31.06 5.24 -9.03
C PHE A 361 32.35 6.04 -9.27
N GLY A 362 32.75 6.94 -8.37
CA GLY A 362 33.88 7.84 -8.59
C GLY A 362 33.65 8.82 -9.75
N ASP A 363 32.40 9.03 -10.16
CA ASP A 363 32.04 9.95 -11.24
C ASP A 363 31.85 11.37 -10.69
N GLU A 364 32.97 12.08 -10.57
CA GLU A 364 33.02 13.43 -10.02
C GLU A 364 32.26 14.45 -10.90
N GLU A 365 32.23 14.26 -12.22
CA GLU A 365 31.56 15.17 -13.14
C GLU A 365 30.04 15.12 -12.93
N THR A 366 29.48 13.90 -12.94
CA THR A 366 28.06 13.70 -12.69
C THR A 366 27.68 14.09 -11.27
N ALA A 367 28.49 13.73 -10.27
CA ALA A 367 28.24 14.12 -8.89
C ALA A 367 28.17 15.65 -8.74
N ARG A 368 29.11 16.39 -9.34
CA ARG A 368 29.11 17.86 -9.31
C ARG A 368 27.87 18.44 -9.97
N ALA A 369 27.45 17.90 -11.12
CA ALA A 369 26.22 18.34 -11.79
C ALA A 369 24.98 18.14 -10.91
N LEU A 370 24.89 17.01 -10.20
CA LEU A 370 23.79 16.70 -9.27
C LEU A 370 23.81 17.59 -8.02
N PHE A 371 24.99 17.84 -7.43
CA PHE A 371 25.11 18.74 -6.28
C PHE A 371 24.79 20.19 -6.62
N LEU A 372 25.06 20.65 -7.84
CA LEU A 372 24.68 21.98 -8.30
C LEU A 372 23.16 22.19 -8.33
N GLN A 373 22.38 21.13 -8.56
CA GLN A 373 20.90 21.22 -8.45
C GLN A 373 20.43 21.35 -7.00
N ALA A 374 21.24 20.88 -6.04
CA ALA A 374 20.91 20.91 -4.62
C ALA A 374 21.46 22.15 -3.88
N VAL A 375 22.57 22.76 -4.35
CA VAL A 375 23.30 23.80 -3.59
C VAL A 375 22.49 25.05 -3.31
N GLU A 376 21.59 25.46 -4.19
CA GLU A 376 20.75 26.65 -3.96
C GLU A 376 19.79 26.44 -2.78
N VAL A 377 19.32 25.20 -2.61
CA VAL A 377 18.36 24.83 -1.57
C VAL A 377 19.09 24.34 -0.32
N ALA A 378 20.15 23.57 -0.42
CA ALA A 378 20.85 22.94 0.70
C ALA A 378 22.32 23.37 0.83
N PRO A 379 22.68 24.67 0.79
CA PRO A 379 24.07 25.12 0.66
C PRO A 379 24.97 24.72 1.84
N GLN A 380 24.37 24.44 3.00
CA GLN A 380 25.09 24.06 4.22
C GLN A 380 25.17 22.55 4.43
N HIS A 381 24.60 21.75 3.52
CA HIS A 381 24.58 20.31 3.64
C HIS A 381 26.02 19.75 3.71
N PRO A 382 26.36 18.83 4.62
CA PRO A 382 27.73 18.37 4.82
C PRO A 382 28.35 17.80 3.55
N THR A 383 27.58 17.05 2.77
CA THR A 383 28.01 16.52 1.47
C THR A 383 28.40 17.58 0.44
N ILE A 384 27.74 18.74 0.44
CA ILE A 384 28.07 19.82 -0.51
C ILE A 384 29.35 20.55 -0.09
N ARG A 385 29.63 20.57 1.21
CA ARG A 385 30.82 21.21 1.79
C ARG A 385 32.07 20.32 1.76
N ALA A 386 31.87 19.00 1.72
CA ALA A 386 32.92 17.99 1.60
C ALA A 386 33.51 17.99 0.19
#